data_AF-A0A0V0XEC1-F1
#
_entry.id   AF-A0A0V0XEC1-F1
#
_cell.length_a   1.000
_cell.length_b   1.000
_cell.length_c   1.000
_cell.angle_alpha   90.00
_cell.angle_beta   90.00
_cell.angle_gamma   90.00
#
_symmetry.space_group_name_H-M   'P 1'
#
loop_
_entity.id
_entity.type
_entity.pdbx_description
1 polymer ?
#
loop_
_entity_poly.entity_id
_entity_poly.type
_entity_poly.pdbx_seq_one_letter_code
_entity_poly.pdbx_strand_id
1 'polypeptide(L)'
;MVPPVCEELSTSIEAKNETFRDEKSLLMKGKLSENSRLIYLTPFIVEFGVMRVGGRLEQSNLLYQHKHPTIMPNKHTITDLIIQARSAVKRVLRRCVVFRKENARCLNQIMTPLPKNRLVETHAFDNVGIDFAGPLYVKDGRTISKIYICLFTCMATRAIHLESTSDMTAQSFLAAFRRFIF
;
A
#
# COMPACT_ATOMS: atom_id res chain seq x y z
N MET A 1 3.83 -6.49 36.85
CA MET A 1 3.39 -7.57 35.95
C MET A 1 4.30 -7.55 34.73
N VAL A 2 5.26 -8.48 34.67
CA VAL A 2 6.16 -8.65 33.53
C VAL A 2 5.35 -9.33 32.42
N PRO A 3 5.37 -8.86 31.17
CA PRO A 3 4.60 -9.45 30.09
C PRO A 3 5.10 -10.89 29.80
N PRO A 4 4.23 -11.78 29.27
CA PRO A 4 4.49 -13.22 29.07
C PRO A 4 5.49 -13.53 27.94
N VAL A 5 6.42 -12.63 27.63
CA VAL A 5 7.39 -12.78 26.53
C VAL A 5 8.47 -13.83 26.87
N CYS A 6 8.64 -14.20 28.15
CA CYS A 6 9.69 -15.13 28.59
C CYS A 6 9.33 -16.63 28.42
N GLU A 7 8.06 -17.01 28.35
CA GLU A 7 7.64 -18.43 28.21
C GLU A 7 7.72 -18.96 26.75
N GLU A 8 7.66 -18.08 25.75
CA GLU A 8 7.70 -18.49 24.33
C GLU A 8 9.12 -18.80 23.84
N LEU A 9 10.13 -18.20 24.48
CA LEU A 9 11.55 -18.45 24.19
C LEU A 9 12.04 -19.77 24.80
N SER A 10 11.55 -20.16 25.98
CA SER A 10 11.92 -21.44 26.62
C SER A 10 11.39 -22.64 25.83
N THR A 11 10.13 -22.61 25.39
CA THR A 11 9.51 -23.69 24.59
C THR A 11 10.20 -23.91 23.24
N SER A 12 10.66 -22.82 22.59
CA SER A 12 11.43 -22.89 21.34
C SER A 12 12.84 -23.46 21.52
N ILE A 13 13.41 -23.34 22.72
CA ILE A 13 14.71 -23.91 23.09
C ILE A 13 14.54 -25.40 23.47
N GLU A 14 13.48 -25.74 24.21
CA GLU A 14 13.14 -27.11 24.60
C GLU A 14 12.84 -28.00 23.39
N ALA A 15 12.05 -27.52 22.43
CA ALA A 15 11.75 -28.23 21.18
C ALA A 15 13.00 -28.61 20.36
N LYS A 16 14.03 -27.74 20.39
CA LYS A 16 15.33 -28.01 19.74
C LYS A 16 16.14 -29.05 20.50
N ASN A 17 16.07 -29.01 21.83
CA ASN A 17 16.78 -29.95 22.70
C ASN A 17 16.24 -31.38 22.57
N GLU A 18 14.96 -31.53 22.26
CA GLU A 18 14.34 -32.84 22.02
C GLU A 18 14.73 -33.42 20.65
N THR A 19 14.72 -32.59 19.60
CA THR A 19 14.90 -33.07 18.23
C THR A 19 16.36 -33.28 17.82
N PHE A 20 17.28 -32.45 18.33
CA PHE A 20 18.70 -32.43 17.92
C PHE A 20 19.65 -32.67 19.10
N ARG A 21 19.28 -33.58 20.00
CA ARG A 21 20.01 -33.83 21.24
C ARG A 21 21.46 -34.25 20.98
N ASP A 22 21.65 -35.18 20.05
CA ASP A 22 22.96 -35.76 19.73
C ASP A 22 23.83 -34.76 18.98
N GLU A 23 23.28 -34.06 17.99
CA GLU A 23 23.96 -33.01 17.25
C GLU A 23 24.40 -31.86 18.16
N LYS A 24 23.55 -31.46 19.11
CA LYS A 24 23.88 -30.41 20.08
C LYS A 24 25.04 -30.83 20.98
N SER A 25 25.03 -32.08 21.48
CA SER A 25 26.12 -32.63 22.30
C SER A 25 27.44 -32.67 21.53
N LEU A 26 27.40 -33.07 20.26
CA LEU A 26 28.57 -33.10 19.37
C LEU A 26 29.10 -31.70 19.04
N LEU A 27 28.20 -30.73 18.80
CA LEU A 27 28.57 -29.34 18.56
C LEU A 27 29.16 -28.66 19.79
N MET A 28 28.69 -28.99 21.00
CA MET A 28 29.33 -28.55 22.24
C MET A 28 30.77 -29.09 22.39
N LYS A 29 31.04 -30.28 21.82
CA LYS A 29 32.38 -30.88 21.75
C LYS A 29 33.22 -30.36 20.57
N GLY A 30 32.70 -29.40 19.79
CA GLY A 30 33.43 -28.70 18.74
C GLY A 30 33.40 -29.35 17.36
N LYS A 31 32.76 -30.51 17.17
CA LYS A 31 32.66 -31.14 15.84
C LYS A 31 31.35 -31.90 15.67
N LEU A 32 30.65 -31.62 14.56
CA LEU A 32 29.46 -32.38 14.15
C LEU A 32 29.87 -33.64 13.37
N SER A 33 29.07 -34.71 13.49
CA SER A 33 29.26 -35.94 12.71
C SER A 33 29.04 -35.68 11.21
N GLU A 34 29.88 -36.32 10.37
CA GLU A 34 29.80 -36.24 8.91
C GLU A 34 28.47 -36.77 8.35
N ASN A 35 27.78 -37.63 9.10
CA ASN A 35 26.49 -38.19 8.73
C ASN A 35 25.29 -37.34 9.18
N SER A 36 25.52 -36.21 9.85
CA SER A 36 24.42 -35.37 10.32
C SER A 36 23.77 -34.60 9.17
N ARG A 37 22.44 -34.53 9.17
CA ARG A 37 21.66 -33.73 8.21
C ARG A 37 21.96 -32.23 8.32
N LEU A 38 22.51 -31.77 9.44
CA LEU A 38 22.80 -30.37 9.69
C LEU A 38 24.19 -29.94 9.21
N ILE A 39 25.05 -30.84 8.74
CA ILE A 39 26.44 -30.51 8.39
C ILE A 39 26.55 -29.41 7.31
N TYR A 40 25.63 -29.41 6.35
CA TYR A 40 25.57 -28.42 5.28
C TYR A 40 25.15 -27.02 5.74
N LEU A 41 24.59 -26.89 6.94
CA LEU A 41 24.19 -25.60 7.52
C LEU A 41 25.34 -24.93 8.28
N THR A 42 26.51 -25.57 8.36
CA THR A 42 27.66 -25.11 9.16
C THR A 42 27.23 -24.64 10.57
N PRO A 43 26.52 -25.49 11.33
CA PRO A 43 25.84 -25.08 12.54
C PRO A 43 26.84 -24.76 13.65
N PHE A 44 26.54 -23.74 14.44
CA PHE A 44 27.30 -23.42 15.65
C PHE A 44 26.36 -23.03 16.79
N ILE A 45 26.86 -23.13 18.02
CA ILE A 45 26.10 -22.83 19.23
C ILE A 45 26.50 -21.45 19.75
N VAL A 46 25.51 -20.63 20.08
CA VAL A 46 25.68 -19.34 20.75
C VAL A 46 25.25 -19.41 22.22
N GLU A 47 25.30 -18.27 22.90
CA GLU A 47 24.83 -18.09 24.28
C GLU A 47 23.44 -18.73 24.48
N PHE A 48 23.22 -19.32 25.66
CA PHE A 48 22.01 -20.08 26.02
C PHE A 48 21.77 -21.38 25.21
N GLY A 49 22.79 -21.87 24.50
CA GLY A 49 22.72 -23.17 23.83
C GLY A 49 21.86 -23.18 22.57
N VAL A 50 21.68 -22.01 21.93
CA VAL A 50 20.89 -21.86 20.71
C VAL A 50 21.75 -22.19 19.49
N MET A 51 21.27 -23.08 18.63
CA MET A 51 21.94 -23.42 17.37
C MET A 51 21.58 -22.43 16.25
N ARG A 52 22.59 -21.91 15.54
CA ARG A 52 22.42 -21.00 14.40
C ARG A 52 23.18 -21.51 13.18
N VAL A 53 22.72 -21.08 12.00
CA VAL A 53 23.34 -21.35 10.70
C VAL A 53 24.54 -20.45 10.48
N GLY A 54 25.66 -21.00 9.99
CA GLY A 54 26.85 -20.24 9.58
C GLY A 54 27.01 -20.13 8.05
N GLY A 55 28.01 -19.36 7.61
CA GLY A 55 28.56 -19.50 6.25
C GLY A 55 28.14 -18.42 5.25
N ARG A 56 27.14 -18.67 4.41
CA ARG A 56 26.94 -17.90 3.15
C ARG A 56 26.76 -16.38 3.32
N LEU A 57 26.34 -15.92 4.51
CA LEU A 57 26.03 -14.51 4.79
C LEU A 57 27.05 -13.83 5.72
N GLU A 58 28.18 -14.47 6.05
CA GLU A 58 29.16 -13.93 7.01
C GLU A 58 29.63 -12.51 6.65
N GLN A 59 29.99 -12.30 5.38
CA GLN A 59 30.54 -11.03 4.88
C GLN A 59 29.47 -10.01 4.46
N SER A 60 28.18 -10.30 4.67
CA SER A 60 27.11 -9.36 4.33
C SER A 60 27.02 -8.20 5.34
N ASN A 61 26.43 -7.07 4.95
CA ASN A 61 26.16 -5.95 5.88
C ASN A 61 24.82 -6.12 6.63
N LEU A 62 24.44 -7.36 6.94
CA LEU A 62 23.21 -7.68 7.67
C LEU A 62 23.45 -7.67 9.19
N LEU A 63 22.40 -7.46 9.97
CA LEU A 63 22.45 -7.68 11.41
C LEU A 63 22.80 -9.14 11.71
N TYR A 64 23.53 -9.37 12.80
CA TYR A 64 23.97 -10.70 13.25
C TYR A 64 22.85 -11.76 13.18
N GLN A 65 21.67 -11.43 13.68
CA GLN A 65 20.50 -12.33 13.69
C GLN A 65 20.00 -12.73 12.28
N HIS A 66 20.22 -11.90 11.27
CA HIS A 66 19.88 -12.18 9.88
C HIS A 66 21.00 -12.93 9.15
N LYS A 67 22.27 -12.72 9.54
CA LYS A 67 23.41 -13.49 9.04
C LYS A 67 23.37 -14.93 9.51
N HIS A 68 22.97 -15.12 10.77
CA HIS A 68 22.96 -16.41 11.44
C HIS A 68 21.55 -16.80 11.91
N PRO A 69 20.62 -17.12 11.01
CA PRO A 69 19.29 -17.56 11.39
C PRO A 69 19.35 -18.76 12.35
N THR A 70 18.39 -18.80 13.27
CA THR A 70 18.27 -19.90 14.22
C THR A 70 17.80 -21.18 13.53
N ILE A 71 18.43 -22.31 13.84
CA ILE A 71 18.03 -23.62 13.31
C ILE A 71 16.82 -24.11 14.08
N MET A 72 15.73 -24.38 13.36
CA MET A 72 14.48 -24.91 13.91
C MET A 72 14.23 -26.35 13.40
N PRO A 73 13.69 -27.25 14.24
CA PRO A 73 13.29 -28.58 13.79
C PRO A 73 12.15 -28.48 12.78
N ASN A 74 12.24 -29.19 11.65
CA ASN A 74 11.23 -29.08 10.58
C ASN A 74 9.90 -29.79 10.91
N LYS A 75 9.90 -30.74 11.85
CA LYS A 75 8.74 -31.54 12.27
C LYS A 75 8.42 -31.25 13.74
N HIS A 76 8.07 -30.01 14.03
CA HIS A 76 7.70 -29.62 15.38
C HIS A 76 6.59 -28.59 15.36
N THR A 77 5.62 -28.75 16.26
CA THR A 77 4.42 -27.90 16.37
C THR A 77 4.78 -26.41 16.44
N ILE A 78 5.82 -26.06 17.19
CA ILE A 78 6.29 -24.66 17.30
C ILE A 78 6.74 -24.09 15.94
N THR A 79 7.46 -24.87 15.13
CA THR A 79 7.90 -24.44 13.80
C THR A 79 6.69 -24.21 12.89
N ASP A 80 5.70 -25.11 12.93
CA ASP A 80 4.46 -24.96 12.18
C ASP A 80 3.67 -23.72 12.61
N LEU A 81 3.60 -23.44 13.91
CA LEU A 81 2.95 -22.25 14.46
C LEU A 81 3.64 -20.97 13.98
N ILE A 82 4.98 -20.90 14.03
CA ILE A 82 5.75 -19.74 13.56
C ILE A 82 5.51 -19.49 12.07
N ILE A 83 5.52 -20.55 11.25
CA ILE A 83 5.25 -20.45 9.80
C ILE A 83 3.83 -19.93 9.56
N GLN A 84 2.84 -20.42 10.31
CA GLN A 84 1.43 -20.05 10.14
C GLN A 84 1.07 -18.69 10.76
N ALA A 85 1.86 -18.19 11.72
CA ALA A 85 1.57 -16.95 12.46
C ALA A 85 1.34 -15.77 11.54
N ARG A 86 2.20 -15.57 10.53
CA ARG A 86 2.06 -14.47 9.55
C ARG A 86 0.72 -14.55 8.79
N SER A 87 0.29 -15.74 8.41
CA SER A 87 -0.98 -15.96 7.71
C SER A 87 -2.18 -15.72 8.62
N ALA A 88 -2.09 -16.12 9.90
CA ALA A 88 -3.10 -15.83 10.90
C ALA A 88 -3.25 -14.32 11.15
N VAL A 89 -2.15 -13.60 11.35
CA VAL A 89 -2.15 -12.13 11.49
C VAL A 89 -2.76 -11.47 10.25
N LYS A 90 -2.34 -11.86 9.04
CA LYS A 90 -2.93 -11.35 7.79
C LYS A 90 -4.42 -11.64 7.68
N ARG A 91 -4.92 -12.77 8.20
CA ARG A 91 -6.34 -13.11 8.20
C ARG A 91 -7.14 -12.17 9.10
N VAL A 92 -6.62 -11.83 10.27
CA VAL A 92 -7.24 -10.85 11.17
C VAL A 92 -7.21 -9.45 10.57
N LEU A 93 -6.04 -8.99 10.11
CA LEU A 93 -5.87 -7.66 9.52
C LEU A 93 -6.77 -7.45 8.28
N ARG A 94 -6.94 -8.48 7.43
CA ARG A 94 -7.85 -8.41 6.27
C ARG A 94 -9.33 -8.25 6.63
N ARG A 95 -9.75 -8.65 7.84
CA ARG A 95 -11.14 -8.47 8.31
C ARG A 95 -11.35 -7.12 9.02
N CYS A 96 -10.28 -6.51 9.51
CA CYS A 96 -10.35 -5.23 10.20
C CYS A 96 -10.68 -4.09 9.21
N VAL A 97 -11.83 -3.44 9.42
CA VAL A 97 -12.28 -2.32 8.57
C VAL A 97 -11.33 -1.12 8.69
N VAL A 98 -10.84 -0.83 9.90
CA VAL A 98 -9.87 0.25 10.14
C VAL A 98 -8.59 0.00 9.33
N PHE A 99 -8.00 -1.19 9.46
CA PHE A 99 -6.78 -1.56 8.71
C PHE A 99 -7.00 -1.46 7.19
N ARG A 100 -8.15 -1.96 6.70
CA ARG A 100 -8.50 -1.89 5.27
C ARG A 100 -8.62 -0.46 4.75
N LYS A 101 -9.14 0.46 5.56
CA LYS A 101 -9.32 1.87 5.19
C LYS A 101 -7.98 2.61 5.20
N GLU A 102 -7.21 2.48 6.27
CA GLU A 102 -5.90 3.14 6.42
C GLU A 102 -4.86 2.62 5.42
N ASN A 103 -4.91 1.32 5.10
CA ASN A 103 -3.99 0.70 4.13
C ASN A 103 -4.65 0.50 2.76
N ALA A 104 -5.79 1.13 2.50
CA ALA A 104 -6.37 1.15 1.17
C ALA A 104 -5.38 1.83 0.23
N ARG A 105 -5.05 1.16 -0.89
CA ARG A 105 -4.32 1.83 -1.96
C ARG A 105 -5.29 2.80 -2.63
N CYS A 106 -4.85 4.04 -2.90
CA CYS A 106 -5.58 4.92 -3.80
C CYS A 106 -5.81 4.18 -5.11
N LEU A 107 -7.08 4.00 -5.47
CA LEU A 107 -7.42 3.45 -6.78
C LEU A 107 -6.96 4.46 -7.81
N ASN A 108 -6.18 4.01 -8.80
CA ASN A 108 -5.96 4.82 -9.99
C ASN A 108 -7.31 4.96 -10.68
N GLN A 109 -7.73 6.20 -10.96
CA GLN A 109 -8.95 6.44 -11.71
C GLN A 109 -8.81 5.80 -13.09
N ILE A 110 -9.55 4.73 -13.33
CA ILE A 110 -9.64 4.11 -14.66
C ILE A 110 -10.58 5.00 -15.46
N MET A 111 -10.04 5.89 -16.29
CA MET A 111 -10.87 6.64 -17.24
C MET A 111 -11.20 5.75 -18.44
N THR A 112 -12.45 5.79 -18.88
CA THR A 112 -12.83 5.26 -20.19
C THR A 112 -12.11 6.06 -21.29
N PRO A 113 -11.92 5.49 -22.50
CA PRO A 113 -11.39 6.24 -23.62
C PRO A 113 -12.15 7.56 -23.79
N LEU A 114 -11.42 8.67 -23.89
CA LEU A 114 -12.04 9.98 -24.06
C LEU A 114 -12.86 9.99 -25.36
N PRO A 115 -14.03 10.66 -25.37
CA PRO A 115 -14.83 10.76 -26.59
C PRO A 115 -14.03 11.42 -27.70
N LYS A 116 -14.25 10.99 -28.95
CA LYS A 116 -13.54 11.51 -30.13
C LYS A 116 -13.58 13.04 -30.23
N ASN A 117 -14.69 13.66 -29.80
CA ASN A 117 -14.87 15.12 -29.78
C ASN A 117 -13.88 15.86 -28.85
N ARG A 118 -13.15 15.15 -27.99
CA ARG A 118 -12.06 15.69 -27.14
C ARG A 118 -10.67 15.43 -27.74
N LEU A 119 -10.56 14.57 -28.75
CA LEU A 119 -9.29 14.05 -29.28
C LEU A 119 -9.02 14.47 -30.73
N VAL A 120 -10.06 14.72 -31.51
CA VAL A 120 -9.95 15.10 -32.92
C VAL A 120 -9.76 16.61 -33.02
N GLU A 121 -8.78 17.03 -33.80
CA GLU A 121 -8.60 18.45 -34.15
C GLU A 121 -9.75 18.90 -35.05
N THR A 122 -10.45 19.96 -34.63
CA THR A 122 -11.55 20.58 -35.36
C THR A 122 -11.35 22.09 -35.39
N HIS A 123 -12.21 22.84 -36.09
CA HIS A 123 -12.14 24.30 -36.02
C HIS A 123 -12.48 24.80 -34.61
N ALA A 124 -12.05 26.03 -34.32
CA ALA A 124 -12.32 26.66 -33.04
C ALA A 124 -13.83 26.75 -32.80
N PHE A 125 -14.26 26.35 -31.59
CA PHE A 125 -15.65 26.32 -31.15
C PHE A 125 -16.59 25.34 -31.89
N ASP A 126 -16.07 24.41 -32.70
CA ASP A 126 -16.89 23.32 -33.26
C ASP A 126 -17.36 22.34 -32.18
N ASN A 127 -16.48 22.03 -31.24
CA ASN A 127 -16.75 21.17 -30.09
C ASN A 127 -16.57 21.99 -28.82
N VAL A 128 -17.66 22.29 -28.12
CA VAL A 128 -17.64 23.16 -26.93
C VAL A 128 -18.11 22.39 -25.71
N GLY A 129 -17.32 22.44 -24.65
CA GLY A 129 -17.75 22.07 -23.30
C GLY A 129 -18.43 23.23 -22.61
N ILE A 130 -19.54 22.96 -21.93
CA ILE A 130 -20.31 23.95 -21.21
C ILE A 130 -20.15 23.66 -19.72
N ASP A 131 -19.90 24.70 -18.93
CA ASP A 131 -19.89 24.62 -17.48
C ASP A 131 -20.47 25.90 -16.85
N PHE A 132 -20.75 25.87 -15.56
CA PHE A 132 -21.14 27.04 -14.79
C PHE A 132 -20.21 27.22 -13.59
N ALA A 133 -19.66 28.42 -13.45
CA ALA A 133 -18.95 28.84 -12.24
C ALA A 133 -19.84 29.76 -11.42
N GLY A 134 -20.00 29.44 -10.14
CA GLY A 134 -20.72 30.31 -9.19
C GLY A 134 -21.45 29.53 -8.10
N PRO A 135 -21.98 30.25 -7.11
CA PRO A 135 -22.40 31.65 -7.22
C PRO A 135 -21.32 32.68 -6.91
N LEU A 136 -21.30 33.76 -7.68
CA LEU A 136 -20.50 34.96 -7.43
C LEU A 136 -21.41 36.12 -7.05
N TYR A 137 -20.88 37.08 -6.30
CA TYR A 137 -21.63 38.26 -5.87
C TYR A 137 -20.98 39.48 -6.50
N VAL A 138 -21.71 40.15 -7.39
CA VAL A 138 -21.26 41.38 -8.04
C VAL A 138 -21.97 42.56 -7.40
N LYS A 139 -21.21 43.61 -7.14
CA LYS A 139 -21.75 44.86 -6.61
C LYS A 139 -22.04 45.79 -7.77
N ASP A 140 -23.31 46.14 -7.94
CA ASP A 140 -23.76 47.17 -8.87
C ASP A 140 -24.28 48.37 -8.05
N GLY A 141 -23.43 49.38 -7.91
CA GLY A 141 -23.70 50.53 -7.05
C GLY A 141 -23.87 50.15 -5.57
N ARG A 142 -25.10 50.29 -5.04
CA ARG A 142 -25.45 49.93 -3.65
C ARG A 142 -25.98 48.50 -3.51
N THR A 143 -26.30 47.85 -4.63
CA THR A 143 -26.93 46.53 -4.64
C THR A 143 -25.86 45.45 -4.86
N ILE A 144 -25.94 44.35 -4.10
CA ILE A 144 -25.14 43.17 -4.34
C ILE A 144 -26.06 42.11 -4.96
N SER A 145 -25.77 41.73 -6.19
CA SER A 145 -26.53 40.74 -6.95
C SER A 145 -25.71 39.46 -7.12
N LYS A 146 -26.39 38.33 -6.96
CA LYS A 146 -25.83 37.01 -7.21
C LYS A 146 -25.83 36.76 -8.71
N ILE A 147 -24.69 36.33 -9.24
CA ILE A 147 -24.54 35.94 -10.64
C ILE A 147 -23.84 34.59 -10.73
N TYR A 148 -23.96 33.99 -11.90
CA TYR A 148 -23.22 32.83 -12.34
C TYR A 148 -22.50 33.18 -13.63
N ILE A 149 -21.43 32.46 -13.93
CA ILE A 149 -20.71 32.58 -15.18
C ILE A 149 -20.92 31.28 -15.94
N CYS A 150 -21.49 31.34 -17.13
CA CYS A 150 -21.53 30.23 -18.07
C CYS A 150 -20.22 30.21 -18.87
N LEU A 151 -19.51 29.09 -18.82
CA LEU A 151 -18.23 28.86 -19.47
C LEU A 151 -18.46 28.05 -20.73
N PHE A 152 -18.03 28.58 -21.87
CA PHE A 152 -17.99 27.87 -23.14
C PHE A 152 -16.53 27.60 -23.48
N THR A 153 -16.08 26.37 -23.24
CA THR A 153 -14.70 25.94 -23.46
C THR A 153 -14.56 25.21 -24.78
N CYS A 154 -13.80 25.76 -25.71
CA CYS A 154 -13.45 25.09 -26.97
C CYS A 154 -12.56 23.86 -26.71
N MET A 155 -12.96 22.68 -27.19
CA MET A 155 -12.20 21.44 -27.03
C MET A 155 -10.97 21.36 -27.93
N ALA A 156 -10.97 22.06 -29.07
CA ALA A 156 -9.84 22.08 -30.00
C ALA A 156 -8.70 23.01 -29.52
N THR A 157 -9.03 24.22 -29.05
CA THR A 157 -8.04 25.26 -28.72
C THR A 157 -7.93 25.56 -27.22
N ARG A 158 -8.86 25.06 -26.39
CA ARG A 158 -9.03 25.44 -24.98
C ARG A 158 -9.33 26.93 -24.75
N ALA A 159 -9.75 27.67 -25.79
CA ALA A 159 -10.27 29.02 -25.63
C ALA A 159 -11.56 28.98 -24.80
N ILE A 160 -11.74 29.95 -23.90
CA ILE A 160 -12.90 30.04 -23.01
C ILE A 160 -13.66 31.33 -23.32
N HIS A 161 -14.94 31.22 -23.66
CA HIS A 161 -15.88 32.34 -23.72
C HIS A 161 -16.72 32.35 -22.44
N LEU A 162 -16.80 33.52 -21.79
CA LEU A 162 -17.46 33.68 -20.49
C LEU A 162 -18.69 34.57 -20.64
N GLU A 163 -19.84 34.07 -20.19
CA GLU A 163 -21.11 34.79 -20.20
C GLU A 163 -21.66 34.92 -18.79
N SER A 164 -22.04 36.13 -18.37
CA SER A 164 -22.70 36.32 -17.08
C SER A 164 -24.19 35.96 -17.18
N THR A 165 -24.70 35.26 -16.17
CA THR A 165 -26.12 34.95 -16.00
C THR A 165 -26.56 35.24 -14.57
N SER A 166 -27.84 35.53 -14.37
CA SER A 166 -28.43 35.72 -13.04
C SER A 166 -28.56 34.42 -12.26
N ASP A 167 -28.73 33.30 -12.97
CA ASP A 167 -29.15 32.01 -12.45
C ASP A 167 -28.74 30.88 -13.41
N MET A 168 -28.85 29.64 -12.92
CA MET A 168 -28.49 28.41 -13.65
C MET A 168 -29.70 27.76 -14.34
N THR A 169 -30.79 28.50 -14.57
CA THR A 169 -31.96 27.95 -15.26
C THR A 169 -31.72 27.82 -16.76
N ALA A 170 -32.52 26.95 -17.40
CA ALA A 170 -32.45 26.73 -18.84
C ALA A 170 -32.70 28.00 -19.66
N GLN A 171 -33.56 28.91 -19.18
CA GLN A 171 -33.88 30.16 -19.88
C GLN A 171 -32.66 31.10 -19.92
N SER A 172 -32.00 31.28 -18.77
CA SER A 172 -30.80 32.10 -18.67
C SER A 172 -29.61 31.49 -19.41
N PHE A 173 -29.51 30.16 -19.40
CA PHE A 173 -28.57 29.44 -20.26
C PHE A 173 -28.84 29.67 -21.75
N LEU A 174 -30.08 29.54 -22.22
CA LEU A 174 -30.43 29.78 -23.63
C LEU A 174 -30.13 31.22 -24.05
N ALA A 175 -30.33 32.19 -23.16
CA ALA A 175 -29.95 33.58 -23.39
C ALA A 175 -28.43 33.75 -23.53
N ALA A 176 -27.64 33.10 -22.67
CA ALA A 176 -26.17 33.08 -22.77
C ALA A 176 -25.69 32.36 -24.03
N PHE A 177 -26.30 31.23 -24.38
CA PHE A 177 -25.99 30.46 -25.58
C PHE A 177 -26.26 31.26 -26.86
N ARG A 178 -27.35 32.04 -26.90
CA ARG A 178 -27.61 32.94 -28.03
C ARG A 178 -26.52 33.99 -28.20
N ARG A 179 -26.01 34.59 -27.10
CA ARG A 179 -24.89 35.55 -27.15
C ARG A 179 -23.55 34.92 -27.53
N PHE A 180 -23.39 33.63 -27.26
CA PHE A 180 -22.21 32.88 -27.67
C PHE A 180 -22.19 32.60 -29.19
N ILE A 181 -23.36 32.34 -29.79
CA ILE A 181 -23.47 31.97 -31.21
C ILE A 181 -23.63 33.20 -32.13
N PHE A 182 -24.31 34.25 -31.68
CA PHE A 182 -24.63 35.47 -32.44
C PHE A 182 -23.97 36.70 -31.84
#